data_AF-A0A9X3E1Y6-F1
#
_entry.id   AF-A0A9X3E1Y6-F1
#
_cell.length_a   1.000
_cell.length_b   1.000
_cell.length_c   1.000
_cell.angle_alpha   90.00
_cell.angle_beta   90.00
_cell.angle_gamma   90.00
#
_symmetry.space_group_name_H-M   'P 1'
#
loop_
_entity.id
_entity.type
_entity.pdbx_description
1 polymer ?
#
loop_
_entity_poly.entity_id
_entity_poly.type
_entity_poly.pdbx_seq_one_letter_code
_entity_poly.pdbx_strand_id
1 'polypeptide(L)'
;MKSKSITQSFVFLLLALFYLFQNMTWAKEISIYAGSPYYIDSKRILYFNIPQQSEGVIAAQLDLGQIFPNIEIEFLKQKNYLFKKNQIQIISYQGPSIHIDFTITPDNKKVQKSTYHLVYKGQERTLLTAINIQSQLILFEILDQFEHNFNEIPALELEHHLSTDQYMLNAFMFYAATHHFSDMHEFMQNLIKNLTQNQSIDDYKKAQILYLQYLKDDAEFQDIDLIMASIEHHDLDFLNKMRLRQLNQIVIDEIEPHTYYFSMCSPLGKAIRLNQFQTVALLLNKGASIEKVCISKFNEQQSALDIAKLYKNRRALKLIDSYLNKP
;
A
#
# COMPACT_ATOMS: atom_id res chain seq x y z
N MET A 1 32.65 -8.92 51.71
CA MET A 1 31.97 -8.16 50.64
C MET A 1 32.08 -8.90 49.31
N LYS A 2 31.13 -9.78 48.97
CA LYS A 2 30.87 -10.28 47.60
C LYS A 2 29.40 -10.69 47.52
N SER A 3 28.52 -9.75 47.20
CA SER A 3 27.08 -9.97 47.01
C SER A 3 26.51 -8.86 46.12
N LYS A 4 26.96 -8.79 44.87
CA LYS A 4 26.40 -7.86 43.88
C LYS A 4 26.15 -8.47 42.49
N SER A 5 26.56 -9.71 42.25
CA SER A 5 26.41 -10.36 40.93
C SER A 5 25.10 -11.14 40.77
N ILE A 6 24.55 -11.71 41.85
CA ILE A 6 23.34 -12.55 41.76
C ILE A 6 22.07 -11.69 41.57
N THR A 7 22.03 -10.47 42.11
CA THR A 7 20.89 -9.56 41.97
C THR A 7 20.75 -8.97 40.56
N GLN A 8 21.84 -8.73 39.84
CA GLN A 8 21.77 -8.21 38.47
C GLN A 8 21.27 -9.25 37.47
N SER A 9 21.70 -10.51 37.60
CA SER A 9 21.21 -11.60 36.74
C SER A 9 19.73 -11.92 36.99
N PHE A 10 19.25 -11.83 38.24
CA PHE A 10 17.83 -12.01 38.55
C PHE A 10 16.97 -10.88 38.01
N VAL A 11 17.44 -9.62 38.07
CA VAL A 11 16.75 -8.47 37.51
C VAL A 11 16.69 -8.55 35.98
N PHE A 12 17.76 -9.02 35.32
CA PHE A 12 17.75 -9.26 33.88
C PHE A 12 16.79 -10.38 33.46
N LEU A 13 16.71 -11.47 34.24
CA LEU A 13 15.81 -12.58 33.95
C LEU A 13 14.35 -12.20 34.22
N LEU A 14 14.08 -11.38 35.25
CA LEU A 14 12.78 -10.78 35.50
C LEU A 14 12.40 -9.76 34.44
N LEU A 15 13.32 -8.93 33.96
CA LEU A 15 13.09 -7.99 32.84
C LEU A 15 12.87 -8.72 31.52
N ALA A 16 13.61 -9.79 31.24
CA ALA A 16 13.42 -10.62 30.05
C ALA A 16 12.08 -11.39 30.12
N LEU A 17 11.70 -11.89 31.30
CA LEU A 17 10.37 -12.45 31.54
C LEU A 17 9.29 -11.37 31.44
N PHE A 18 9.52 -10.14 31.93
CA PHE A 18 8.59 -9.02 31.76
C PHE A 18 8.48 -8.63 30.29
N TYR A 19 9.56 -8.68 29.50
CA TYR A 19 9.55 -8.41 28.07
C TYR A 19 8.82 -9.52 27.30
N LEU A 20 9.03 -10.79 27.66
CA LEU A 20 8.30 -11.93 27.11
C LEU A 20 6.81 -11.92 27.49
N PHE A 21 6.47 -11.50 28.71
CA PHE A 21 5.08 -11.35 29.13
C PHE A 21 4.42 -10.07 28.58
N GLN A 22 5.17 -8.99 28.35
CA GLN A 22 4.65 -7.77 27.71
C GLN A 22 4.47 -7.95 26.19
N ASN A 23 5.25 -8.81 25.54
CA ASN A 23 4.99 -9.20 24.16
C ASN A 23 3.73 -10.09 24.00
N MET A 24 3.15 -10.60 25.10
CA MET A 24 1.89 -11.37 25.05
C MET A 24 0.67 -10.61 25.59
N THR A 25 0.81 -9.36 26.05
CA THR A 25 -0.33 -8.55 26.51
C THR A 25 -0.95 -7.67 25.42
N TRP A 26 -0.29 -7.46 24.28
CA TRP A 26 -0.88 -6.72 23.16
C TRP A 26 -2.04 -7.46 22.49
N ALA A 27 -2.07 -8.79 22.55
CA ALA A 27 -3.16 -9.60 22.01
C ALA A 27 -4.46 -9.54 22.84
N LYS A 28 -4.41 -9.09 24.10
CA LYS A 28 -5.58 -9.15 25.01
C LYS A 28 -6.48 -7.93 24.98
N GLU A 29 -6.02 -6.82 24.43
CA GLU A 29 -6.84 -5.64 24.15
C GLU A 29 -6.40 -5.01 22.83
N ILE A 30 -6.57 -5.76 21.72
CA ILE A 30 -6.71 -5.10 20.42
C ILE A 30 -7.99 -4.27 20.52
N SER A 31 -7.86 -3.04 21.03
CA SER A 31 -8.87 -2.01 20.87
C SER A 31 -9.14 -1.93 19.37
N ILE A 32 -10.29 -2.48 19.00
CA ILE A 32 -10.98 -2.45 17.72
C ILE A 32 -10.28 -1.52 16.71
N TYR A 33 -9.48 -2.12 15.80
CA TYR A 33 -9.05 -1.57 14.53
C TYR A 33 -8.75 -0.06 14.51
N ALA A 34 -7.54 0.35 14.89
CA ALA A 34 -7.00 1.65 14.51
C ALA A 34 -6.39 1.54 13.09
N GLY A 35 -7.24 1.61 12.07
CA GLY A 35 -6.92 1.51 10.64
C GLY A 35 -8.14 1.05 9.84
N SER A 36 -8.25 1.39 8.55
CA SER A 36 -9.45 1.11 7.74
C SER A 36 -9.90 -0.35 7.88
N PRO A 37 -11.06 -0.63 8.53
CA PRO A 37 -11.47 -2.00 8.84
C PRO A 37 -11.87 -2.79 7.59
N TYR A 38 -11.88 -2.13 6.44
CA TYR A 38 -12.28 -2.66 5.16
C TYR A 38 -11.53 -2.02 3.99
N TYR A 39 -11.55 -2.70 2.85
CA TYR A 39 -11.10 -2.19 1.55
C TYR A 39 -12.14 -2.58 0.48
N ILE A 40 -12.32 -1.75 -0.55
CA ILE A 40 -13.17 -2.06 -1.69
C ILE A 40 -12.36 -1.94 -2.98
N ASP A 41 -12.24 -3.06 -3.70
CA ASP A 41 -11.48 -3.14 -4.95
C ASP A 41 -12.29 -2.64 -6.17
N SER A 42 -11.65 -2.64 -7.34
CA SER A 42 -12.28 -2.27 -8.61
C SER A 42 -13.37 -3.25 -9.07
N LYS A 43 -13.35 -4.49 -8.56
CA LYS A 43 -14.38 -5.52 -8.81
C LYS A 43 -15.56 -5.41 -7.86
N ARG A 44 -15.61 -4.37 -7.00
CA ARG A 44 -16.70 -4.09 -6.05
C ARG A 44 -16.79 -5.11 -4.92
N ILE A 45 -15.70 -5.79 -4.61
CA ILE A 45 -15.59 -6.70 -3.48
C ILE A 45 -15.21 -5.89 -2.23
N LEU A 46 -16.01 -6.00 -1.18
CA LEU A 46 -15.71 -5.50 0.16
C LEU A 46 -14.90 -6.54 0.93
N TYR A 47 -13.64 -6.24 1.19
CA TYR A 47 -12.73 -7.01 2.03
C TYR A 47 -12.81 -6.49 3.46
N PHE A 48 -12.88 -7.38 4.45
CA PHE A 48 -12.86 -7.03 5.87
C PHE A 48 -12.37 -8.21 6.72
N ASN A 49 -11.84 -7.91 7.91
CA ASN A 49 -11.36 -8.93 8.85
C ASN A 49 -12.25 -8.97 10.09
N ILE A 50 -12.57 -10.17 10.58
CA ILE A 50 -13.31 -10.37 11.82
C ILE A 50 -12.36 -10.98 12.86
N PRO A 51 -12.07 -10.29 13.98
CA PRO A 51 -11.05 -10.73 14.93
C PRO A 51 -11.51 -11.98 15.69
N GLN A 52 -10.62 -12.96 15.84
CA GLN A 52 -10.79 -14.14 16.69
C GLN A 52 -9.76 -14.08 17.82
N GLN A 53 -10.22 -13.79 19.05
CA GLN A 53 -9.40 -13.38 20.20
C GLN A 53 -8.17 -14.25 20.54
N SER A 54 -8.13 -15.50 20.09
CA SER A 54 -7.05 -16.44 20.42
C SER A 54 -6.52 -17.25 19.24
N GLU A 55 -7.03 -17.02 18.03
CA GLU A 55 -6.73 -17.89 16.87
C GLU A 55 -6.20 -17.11 15.67
N GLY A 56 -6.66 -15.87 15.45
CA GLY A 56 -6.27 -15.08 14.29
C GLY A 56 -7.40 -14.18 13.82
N VAL A 57 -7.63 -14.15 12.51
CA VAL A 57 -8.74 -13.41 11.91
C VAL A 57 -9.52 -14.26 10.92
N ILE A 58 -10.82 -14.03 10.85
CA ILE A 58 -11.61 -14.50 9.71
C ILE A 58 -11.50 -13.44 8.63
N ALA A 59 -10.73 -13.74 7.59
CA ALA A 59 -10.69 -12.97 6.37
C ALA A 59 -12.02 -13.18 5.63
N ALA A 60 -12.73 -12.10 5.36
CA ALA A 60 -14.06 -12.14 4.77
C ALA A 60 -14.20 -11.19 3.59
N GLN A 61 -15.04 -11.59 2.63
CA GLN A 61 -15.25 -10.92 1.36
C GLN A 61 -16.71 -10.96 0.97
N LEU A 62 -17.23 -9.79 0.58
CA LEU A 62 -18.60 -9.61 0.14
C LEU A 62 -18.61 -8.91 -1.22
N ASP A 63 -19.17 -9.56 -2.24
CA ASP A 63 -19.53 -8.88 -3.49
C ASP A 63 -20.68 -7.90 -3.24
N LEU A 64 -20.38 -6.60 -3.28
CA LEU A 64 -21.36 -5.54 -3.08
C LEU A 64 -22.40 -5.47 -4.21
N GLY A 65 -22.13 -6.08 -5.36
CA GLY A 65 -23.09 -6.25 -6.45
C GLY A 65 -24.32 -7.07 -6.05
N GLN A 66 -24.21 -7.95 -5.05
CA GLN A 66 -25.35 -8.68 -4.49
C GLN A 66 -26.39 -7.77 -3.79
N ILE A 67 -25.97 -6.58 -3.36
CA ILE A 67 -26.80 -5.62 -2.61
C ILE A 67 -27.09 -4.37 -3.43
N PHE A 68 -26.10 -3.90 -4.20
CA PHE A 68 -26.14 -2.64 -4.92
C PHE A 68 -25.82 -2.82 -6.41
N PRO A 69 -26.54 -3.65 -7.19
CA PRO A 69 -26.12 -4.06 -8.53
C PRO A 69 -25.78 -2.89 -9.47
N ASN A 70 -26.49 -1.76 -9.35
CA ASN A 70 -26.40 -0.62 -10.26
C ASN A 70 -25.67 0.61 -9.69
N ILE A 71 -24.99 0.50 -8.55
CA ILE A 71 -24.27 1.62 -7.93
C ILE A 71 -22.81 1.62 -8.37
N GLU A 72 -22.31 2.74 -8.90
CA GLU A 72 -20.91 2.88 -9.30
C GLU A 72 -19.96 2.79 -8.09
N ILE A 73 -18.72 2.37 -8.35
CA ILE A 73 -17.73 2.05 -7.29
C ILE A 73 -17.39 3.26 -6.43
N GLU A 74 -17.35 4.46 -7.02
CA GLU A 74 -17.09 5.73 -6.36
C GLU A 74 -18.12 5.99 -5.26
N PHE A 75 -19.40 5.72 -5.54
CA PHE A 75 -20.48 5.86 -4.56
C PHE A 75 -20.50 4.73 -3.53
N LEU A 76 -19.99 3.54 -3.86
CA LEU A 76 -19.80 2.47 -2.88
C LEU A 76 -18.70 2.83 -1.87
N LYS A 77 -17.59 3.42 -2.33
CA LYS A 77 -16.48 3.88 -1.48
C LYS A 77 -16.86 5.05 -0.56
N GLN A 78 -17.86 5.85 -0.93
CA GLN A 78 -18.37 6.95 -0.09
C GLN A 78 -19.35 6.52 1.03
N LYS A 79 -19.74 5.24 1.09
CA LYS A 79 -20.60 4.72 2.17
C LYS A 79 -19.77 4.43 3.42
N ASN A 80 -20.42 4.48 4.59
CA ASN A 80 -19.78 4.10 5.85
C ASN A 80 -20.13 2.65 6.17
N TYR A 81 -19.11 1.81 6.36
CA TYR A 81 -19.24 0.40 6.71
C TYR A 81 -18.79 0.20 8.15
N LEU A 82 -19.73 -0.16 9.02
CA LEU A 82 -19.50 -0.40 10.44
C LEU A 82 -19.56 -1.89 10.71
N PHE A 83 -18.51 -2.44 11.33
CA PHE A 83 -18.39 -3.85 11.60
C PHE A 83 -18.63 -4.13 13.08
N LYS A 84 -19.51 -5.09 13.36
CA LYS A 84 -19.74 -5.70 14.66
C LYS A 84 -19.45 -7.20 14.55
N LYS A 85 -19.33 -7.89 15.68
CA LYS A 85 -18.94 -9.30 15.77
C LYS A 85 -19.68 -10.23 14.77
N ASN A 86 -20.96 -9.97 14.52
CA ASN A 86 -21.85 -10.80 13.70
C ASN A 86 -22.74 -9.96 12.77
N GLN A 87 -22.40 -8.69 12.55
CA GLN A 87 -23.21 -7.78 11.74
C GLN A 87 -22.34 -6.75 11.02
N ILE A 88 -22.67 -6.46 9.76
CA ILE A 88 -22.15 -5.30 9.02
C ILE A 88 -23.29 -4.29 8.89
N GLN A 89 -23.05 -3.04 9.25
CA GLN A 89 -23.99 -1.94 9.01
C GLN A 89 -23.42 -1.02 7.94
N ILE A 90 -24.12 -0.90 6.82
CA ILE A 90 -23.80 0.01 5.71
C ILE A 90 -24.71 1.22 5.80
N ILE A 91 -24.12 2.38 6.07
CA ILE A 91 -24.82 3.66 6.17
C ILE A 91 -24.59 4.43 4.88
N SER A 92 -25.69 4.87 4.25
CA SER A 92 -25.65 5.68 3.04
C SER A 92 -26.40 6.99 3.25
N TYR A 93 -25.82 8.10 2.77
CA TYR A 93 -26.50 9.40 2.78
C TYR A 93 -27.74 9.44 1.87
N GLN A 94 -27.85 8.53 0.89
CA GLN A 94 -28.89 8.54 -0.14
C GLN A 94 -29.96 7.45 0.05
N GLY A 95 -30.09 6.86 1.23
CA GLY A 95 -31.08 5.79 1.45
C GLY A 95 -31.15 5.26 2.88
N PRO A 96 -32.05 4.29 3.14
CA PRO A 96 -32.06 3.55 4.40
C PRO A 96 -30.73 2.83 4.63
N SER A 97 -30.36 2.67 5.90
CA SER A 97 -29.20 1.87 6.28
C SER A 97 -29.45 0.39 5.94
N ILE A 98 -28.40 -0.31 5.52
CA ILE A 98 -28.44 -1.76 5.30
C ILE A 98 -27.72 -2.44 6.44
N HIS A 99 -28.34 -3.46 7.02
CA HIS A 99 -27.69 -4.33 8.00
C HIS A 99 -27.54 -5.71 7.38
N ILE A 100 -26.40 -6.32 7.59
CA ILE A 100 -26.05 -7.65 7.13
C ILE A 100 -25.74 -8.47 8.36
N ASP A 101 -26.62 -9.39 8.72
CA ASP A 101 -26.39 -10.29 9.84
C ASP A 101 -25.75 -11.56 9.32
N PHE A 102 -24.79 -12.08 10.06
CA PHE A 102 -24.13 -13.31 9.70
C PHE A 102 -23.74 -14.18 10.89
N THR A 103 -23.64 -15.49 10.67
CA THR A 103 -23.22 -16.45 11.69
C THR A 103 -21.87 -17.08 11.33
N ILE A 104 -21.00 -17.17 12.32
CA ILE A 104 -19.70 -17.84 12.22
C ILE A 104 -19.82 -19.24 12.82
N THR A 105 -19.34 -20.25 12.10
CA THR A 105 -19.30 -21.63 12.61
C THR A 105 -18.32 -21.77 13.77
N PRO A 106 -18.66 -22.47 14.85
CA PRO A 106 -17.73 -22.75 15.93
C PRO A 106 -16.49 -23.54 15.47
N ASP A 107 -16.67 -24.50 14.55
CA ASP A 107 -15.65 -25.51 14.22
C ASP A 107 -14.63 -25.01 13.18
N ASN A 108 -15.13 -24.46 12.06
CA ASN A 108 -14.27 -24.05 10.94
C ASN A 108 -14.04 -22.53 10.89
N LYS A 109 -14.63 -21.77 11.82
CA LYS A 109 -14.62 -20.30 11.86
C LYS A 109 -14.90 -19.63 10.50
N LYS A 110 -15.83 -20.19 9.72
CA LYS A 110 -16.30 -19.61 8.46
C LYS A 110 -17.67 -18.96 8.64
N VAL A 111 -17.95 -17.94 7.85
CA VAL A 111 -19.28 -17.36 7.68
C VAL A 111 -20.14 -18.36 6.92
N GLN A 112 -21.31 -18.73 7.46
CA GLN A 112 -22.18 -19.77 6.91
C GLN A 112 -23.54 -19.26 6.44
N LYS A 113 -24.12 -18.32 7.18
CA LYS A 113 -25.41 -17.72 6.86
C LYS A 113 -25.21 -16.24 6.91
N SER A 114 -25.62 -15.56 5.85
CA SER A 114 -25.61 -14.11 5.78
C SER A 114 -26.86 -13.62 5.09
N THR A 115 -27.54 -12.68 5.73
CA THR A 115 -28.79 -12.09 5.23
C THR A 115 -28.72 -10.60 5.42
N TYR A 116 -29.12 -9.84 4.39
CA TYR A 116 -29.23 -8.40 4.54
C TYR A 116 -30.67 -7.94 4.70
N HIS A 117 -30.83 -6.79 5.35
CA HIS A 117 -32.10 -6.14 5.57
C HIS A 117 -31.99 -4.61 5.58
N LEU A 118 -33.08 -3.95 5.24
CA LEU A 118 -33.18 -2.48 5.22
C LEU A 118 -33.72 -1.96 6.55
N VAL A 119 -33.06 -0.94 7.09
CA VAL A 119 -33.48 -0.23 8.30
C VAL A 119 -33.89 1.19 7.95
N TYR A 120 -35.16 1.52 8.18
CA TYR A 120 -35.70 2.86 7.95
C TYR A 120 -36.35 3.38 9.23
N LYS A 121 -35.88 4.53 9.73
CA LYS A 121 -36.33 5.14 10.99
C LYS A 121 -36.26 4.16 12.18
N GLY A 122 -35.20 3.36 12.25
CA GLY A 122 -34.97 2.40 13.32
C GLY A 122 -35.82 1.13 13.27
N GLN A 123 -36.65 0.96 12.22
CA GLN A 123 -37.44 -0.25 12.00
C GLN A 123 -36.86 -1.05 10.84
N GLU A 124 -36.73 -2.36 11.04
CA GLU A 124 -36.47 -3.32 9.98
C GLU A 124 -37.68 -3.38 9.05
N ARG A 125 -37.47 -3.10 7.76
CA ARG A 125 -38.57 -3.02 6.78
C ARG A 125 -38.62 -4.17 5.80
N THR A 126 -37.51 -4.86 5.56
CA THR A 126 -37.43 -5.93 4.55
C THR A 126 -36.30 -6.91 4.89
N LEU A 127 -36.62 -8.20 5.02
CA LEU A 127 -35.78 -9.37 5.37
C LEU A 127 -36.29 -10.52 4.45
N LEU A 128 -35.56 -11.44 3.81
CA LEU A 128 -34.19 -11.96 3.90
C LEU A 128 -33.74 -12.31 2.47
N THR A 129 -32.86 -11.52 1.86
CA THR A 129 -32.12 -12.05 0.71
C THR A 129 -30.85 -12.67 1.25
N ALA A 130 -30.69 -13.98 1.04
CA ALA A 130 -29.45 -14.66 1.32
C ALA A 130 -28.36 -14.05 0.45
N ILE A 131 -27.24 -13.70 1.07
CA ILE A 131 -26.03 -13.27 0.37
C ILE A 131 -24.91 -14.21 0.73
N ASN A 132 -23.92 -14.29 -0.15
CA ASN A 132 -22.72 -15.05 0.07
C ASN A 132 -21.61 -14.14 0.60
N ILE A 133 -21.06 -14.48 1.76
CA ILE A 133 -19.82 -13.91 2.28
C ILE A 133 -18.78 -15.03 2.25
N GLN A 134 -17.80 -14.90 1.35
CA GLN A 134 -16.68 -15.83 1.28
C GLN A 134 -15.76 -15.54 2.46
N SER A 135 -15.31 -16.58 3.15
CA SER A 135 -14.46 -16.40 4.32
C SER A 135 -13.56 -17.60 4.64
N GLN A 136 -12.45 -17.28 5.29
CA GLN A 136 -11.47 -18.24 5.76
C GLN A 136 -10.78 -17.73 7.03
N LEU A 137 -10.49 -18.65 7.95
CA LEU A 137 -9.62 -18.36 9.09
C LEU A 137 -8.17 -18.25 8.62
N ILE A 138 -7.52 -17.15 8.96
CA ILE A 138 -6.07 -16.98 8.87
C ILE A 138 -5.54 -16.93 10.29
N LEU A 139 -4.62 -17.85 10.60
CA LEU A 139 -4.07 -18.00 11.94
C LEU A 139 -3.05 -16.91 12.25
N PHE A 140 -2.90 -16.56 13.54
CA PHE A 140 -1.89 -15.57 13.97
C PHE A 140 -0.47 -16.00 13.57
N GLU A 141 -0.13 -17.29 13.61
CA GLU A 141 1.20 -17.76 13.22
C GLU A 141 1.56 -17.38 11.76
N ILE A 142 0.57 -17.35 10.87
CA ILE A 142 0.73 -16.93 9.47
C ILE A 142 0.88 -15.40 9.39
N LEU A 143 0.04 -14.68 10.15
CA LEU A 143 0.00 -13.21 10.14
C LEU A 143 1.25 -12.58 10.77
N ASP A 144 1.76 -13.17 11.85
CA ASP A 144 2.95 -12.69 12.56
C ASP A 144 4.22 -12.86 11.72
N GLN A 145 4.20 -13.81 10.77
CA GLN A 145 5.30 -14.04 9.81
C GLN A 145 5.10 -13.29 8.49
N PHE A 146 4.06 -12.44 8.37
CA PHE A 146 3.69 -11.81 7.11
C PHE A 146 4.85 -11.08 6.44
N GLU A 147 5.57 -10.23 7.16
CA GLU A 147 6.66 -9.43 6.59
C GLU A 147 7.82 -10.31 6.11
N HIS A 148 8.20 -11.31 6.91
CA HIS A 148 9.22 -12.28 6.53
C HIS A 148 8.80 -13.04 5.26
N ASN A 149 7.59 -13.59 5.25
CA ASN A 149 7.04 -14.33 4.12
C ASN A 149 6.95 -13.45 2.87
N PHE A 150 6.48 -12.20 3.00
CA PHE A 150 6.37 -11.26 1.89
C PHE A 150 7.75 -10.90 1.30
N ASN A 151 8.75 -10.71 2.15
CA ASN A 151 10.11 -10.41 1.71
C ASN A 151 10.76 -11.60 0.99
N GLU A 152 10.44 -12.83 1.38
CA GLU A 152 10.98 -14.05 0.75
C GLU A 152 10.26 -14.48 -0.53
N ILE A 153 8.96 -14.17 -0.69
CA ILE A 153 8.18 -14.50 -1.90
C ILE A 153 8.80 -13.78 -3.11
N PRO A 154 9.30 -14.48 -4.14
CA PRO A 154 9.82 -13.83 -5.35
C PRO A 154 8.72 -13.05 -6.10
N ALA A 155 9.08 -12.01 -6.86
CA ALA A 155 8.10 -11.20 -7.57
C ALA A 155 7.16 -12.00 -8.50
N LEU A 156 7.68 -13.01 -9.19
CA LEU A 156 6.88 -13.88 -10.08
C LEU A 156 5.80 -14.67 -9.30
N GLU A 157 6.13 -15.11 -8.09
CA GLU A 157 5.20 -15.84 -7.22
C GLU A 157 4.21 -14.88 -6.56
N LEU A 158 4.63 -13.65 -6.25
CA LEU A 158 3.74 -12.61 -5.73
C LEU A 158 2.60 -12.31 -6.71
N GLU A 159 2.88 -12.14 -8.00
CA GLU A 159 1.84 -11.90 -9.00
C GLU A 159 0.80 -13.03 -9.03
N HIS A 160 1.27 -14.28 -9.00
CA HIS A 160 0.41 -15.44 -8.91
C HIS A 160 -0.43 -15.42 -7.62
N HIS A 161 0.20 -15.26 -6.45
CA HIS A 161 -0.49 -15.20 -5.17
C HIS A 161 -1.55 -14.11 -5.13
N LEU A 162 -1.27 -12.90 -5.62
CA LEU A 162 -2.28 -11.84 -5.61
C LEU A 162 -3.45 -12.11 -6.56
N SER A 163 -3.26 -12.95 -7.58
CA SER A 163 -4.31 -13.36 -8.51
C SER A 163 -5.12 -14.58 -8.04
N THR A 164 -4.51 -15.47 -7.26
CA THR A 164 -5.11 -16.77 -6.88
C THR A 164 -5.40 -16.92 -5.39
N ASP A 165 -4.59 -16.32 -4.52
CA ASP A 165 -4.86 -16.26 -3.09
C ASP A 165 -5.90 -15.18 -2.84
N GLN A 166 -7.14 -15.66 -2.71
CA GLN A 166 -8.28 -14.83 -2.47
C GLN A 166 -8.08 -13.90 -1.26
N TYR A 167 -7.31 -14.30 -0.22
CA TYR A 167 -7.24 -13.57 1.05
C TYR A 167 -5.91 -12.85 1.31
N MET A 168 -5.02 -12.75 0.33
CA MET A 168 -3.78 -11.97 0.48
C MET A 168 -4.04 -10.50 0.83
N LEU A 169 -5.08 -9.88 0.24
CA LEU A 169 -5.55 -8.53 0.60
C LEU A 169 -5.95 -8.42 2.07
N ASN A 170 -6.63 -9.43 2.61
CA ASN A 170 -7.02 -9.47 4.02
C ASN A 170 -5.79 -9.54 4.93
N ALA A 171 -4.73 -10.24 4.53
CA ALA A 171 -3.46 -10.28 5.26
C ALA A 171 -2.76 -8.90 5.25
N PHE A 172 -2.69 -8.23 4.11
CA PHE A 172 -2.18 -6.85 4.03
C PHE A 172 -2.99 -5.90 4.92
N MET A 173 -4.32 -5.98 4.89
CA MET A 173 -5.18 -5.16 5.74
C MET A 173 -4.96 -5.42 7.22
N PHE A 174 -4.76 -6.68 7.61
CA PHE A 174 -4.44 -7.03 8.98
C PHE A 174 -3.10 -6.38 9.40
N TYR A 175 -2.07 -6.54 8.57
CA TYR A 175 -0.75 -5.98 8.84
C TYR A 175 -0.79 -4.45 8.91
N ALA A 176 -1.52 -3.80 8.00
CA ALA A 176 -1.73 -2.35 8.02
C ALA A 176 -2.33 -1.87 9.36
N ALA A 177 -3.36 -2.57 9.85
CA ALA A 177 -4.02 -2.24 11.09
C ALA A 177 -3.15 -2.48 12.33
N THR A 178 -2.37 -3.57 12.37
CA THR A 178 -1.47 -3.87 13.50
C THR A 178 -0.28 -2.93 13.60
N HIS A 179 0.10 -2.29 12.49
CA HIS A 179 1.18 -1.30 12.42
C HIS A 179 0.68 0.15 12.41
N HIS A 180 -0.59 0.38 12.76
CA HIS A 180 -1.20 1.71 12.90
C HIS A 180 -1.18 2.58 11.64
N PHE A 181 -1.22 1.97 10.45
CA PHE A 181 -1.50 2.71 9.23
C PHE A 181 -2.97 3.17 9.22
N SER A 182 -3.22 4.39 8.73
CA SER A 182 -4.56 4.97 8.69
C SER A 182 -5.50 4.14 7.81
N ASP A 183 -5.00 3.66 6.68
CA ASP A 183 -5.71 2.81 5.75
C ASP A 183 -4.77 1.98 4.86
N MET A 184 -5.37 1.19 3.97
CA MET A 184 -4.66 0.40 2.97
C MET A 184 -3.89 1.23 1.95
N HIS A 185 -4.31 2.47 1.69
CA HIS A 185 -3.64 3.34 0.74
C HIS A 185 -2.29 3.78 1.33
N GLU A 186 -2.28 4.31 2.55
CA GLU A 186 -1.07 4.69 3.27
C GLU A 186 -0.11 3.49 3.40
N PHE A 187 -0.63 2.32 3.77
CA PHE A 187 0.16 1.11 3.88
C PHE A 187 0.82 0.72 2.53
N MET A 188 0.03 0.63 1.45
CA MET A 188 0.54 0.23 0.13
C MET A 188 1.56 1.23 -0.42
N GLN A 189 1.34 2.53 -0.19
CA GLN A 189 2.31 3.57 -0.58
C GLN A 189 3.65 3.40 0.17
N ASN A 190 3.61 3.16 1.49
CA ASN A 190 4.81 2.93 2.27
C ASN A 190 5.52 1.62 1.89
N LEU A 191 4.75 0.56 1.61
CA LEU A 191 5.31 -0.72 1.16
C LEU A 191 6.06 -0.57 -0.16
N ILE A 192 5.45 0.07 -1.17
CA ILE A 192 6.11 0.35 -2.45
C ILE A 192 7.35 1.20 -2.24
N LYS A 193 7.25 2.27 -1.44
CA LYS A 193 8.40 3.12 -1.13
C LYS A 193 9.55 2.31 -0.56
N ASN A 194 9.30 1.43 0.41
CA ASN A 194 10.34 0.59 1.01
C ASN A 194 10.96 -0.39 0.00
N LEU A 195 10.14 -1.03 -0.84
CA LEU A 195 10.62 -1.91 -1.91
C LEU A 195 11.51 -1.18 -2.92
N THR A 196 11.22 0.10 -3.19
CA THR A 196 11.99 0.92 -4.13
C THR A 196 13.25 1.59 -3.55
N GLN A 197 13.50 1.47 -2.23
CA GLN A 197 14.69 2.07 -1.60
C GLN A 197 15.98 1.29 -1.92
N ASN A 198 15.87 0.01 -2.24
CA ASN A 198 17.00 -0.86 -2.54
C ASN A 198 17.16 -1.01 -4.07
N GLN A 199 18.39 -1.21 -4.55
CA GLN A 199 18.66 -1.50 -5.97
C GLN A 199 18.29 -2.95 -6.39
N SER A 200 17.43 -3.61 -5.62
CA SER A 200 17.01 -5.00 -5.85
C SER A 200 16.03 -5.07 -7.01
N ILE A 201 16.38 -5.81 -8.06
CA ILE A 201 15.50 -6.03 -9.21
C ILE A 201 14.22 -6.76 -8.79
N ASP A 202 14.29 -7.67 -7.81
CA ASP A 202 13.11 -8.40 -7.35
C ASP A 202 12.16 -7.48 -6.57
N ASP A 203 12.70 -6.66 -5.64
CA ASP A 203 11.88 -5.71 -4.88
C ASP A 203 11.24 -4.66 -5.80
N TYR A 204 11.99 -4.17 -6.79
CA TYR A 204 11.45 -3.30 -7.84
C TYR A 204 10.27 -3.95 -8.56
N LYS A 205 10.40 -5.21 -8.98
CA LYS A 205 9.31 -5.95 -9.64
C LYS A 205 8.11 -6.17 -8.72
N LYS A 206 8.32 -6.46 -7.43
CA LYS A 206 7.23 -6.52 -6.45
C LYS A 206 6.49 -5.18 -6.38
N ALA A 207 7.22 -4.07 -6.32
CA ALA A 207 6.63 -2.73 -6.31
C ALA A 207 5.80 -2.45 -7.58
N GLN A 208 6.28 -2.87 -8.75
CA GLN A 208 5.52 -2.77 -10.00
C GLN A 208 4.21 -3.56 -9.95
N ILE A 209 4.25 -4.81 -9.48
CA ILE A 209 3.08 -5.68 -9.37
C ILE A 209 2.05 -5.05 -8.42
N LEU A 210 2.48 -4.61 -7.24
CA LEU A 210 1.60 -3.96 -6.27
C LEU A 210 0.97 -2.68 -6.83
N TYR A 211 1.76 -1.85 -7.51
CA TYR A 211 1.23 -0.66 -8.18
C TYR A 211 0.16 -1.01 -9.20
N LEU A 212 0.45 -1.94 -10.12
CA LEU A 212 -0.46 -2.30 -11.21
C LEU A 212 -1.79 -2.86 -10.70
N GLN A 213 -1.76 -3.60 -9.59
CA GLN A 213 -2.95 -4.23 -9.04
C GLN A 213 -3.77 -3.31 -8.14
N TYR A 214 -3.13 -2.46 -7.33
CA TYR A 214 -3.83 -1.73 -6.26
C TYR A 214 -3.89 -0.22 -6.45
N LEU A 215 -2.87 0.38 -7.07
CA LEU A 215 -2.69 1.84 -7.04
C LEU A 215 -2.72 2.50 -8.42
N LYS A 216 -2.70 1.71 -9.50
CA LYS A 216 -2.72 2.22 -10.88
C LYS A 216 -3.86 3.21 -11.11
N ASP A 217 -5.03 2.92 -10.56
CA ASP A 217 -6.21 3.75 -10.72
C ASP A 217 -6.45 4.75 -9.61
N ASP A 218 -5.66 4.68 -8.53
CA ASP A 218 -5.75 5.57 -7.38
C ASP A 218 -5.33 6.99 -7.78
N ALA A 219 -6.15 8.00 -7.48
CA ALA A 219 -5.90 9.41 -7.78
C ALA A 219 -4.88 10.06 -6.84
N GLU A 220 -4.74 9.52 -5.63
CA GLU A 220 -3.99 10.12 -4.52
C GLU A 220 -2.59 9.52 -4.40
N PHE A 221 -2.32 8.39 -5.06
CA PHE A 221 -1.03 7.71 -5.00
C PHE A 221 0.11 8.63 -5.48
N GLN A 222 1.14 8.76 -4.63
CA GLN A 222 2.37 9.48 -4.93
C GLN A 222 3.33 8.55 -5.69
N ASP A 223 3.41 8.74 -7.00
CA ASP A 223 4.16 7.86 -7.89
C ASP A 223 5.66 8.17 -7.97
N ILE A 224 6.15 9.21 -7.29
CA ILE A 224 7.53 9.68 -7.43
C ILE A 224 8.60 8.62 -7.13
N ASP A 225 8.49 7.88 -6.02
CA ASP A 225 9.50 6.87 -5.64
C ASP A 225 9.59 5.76 -6.69
N LEU A 226 8.44 5.28 -7.16
CA LEU A 226 8.36 4.25 -8.20
C LEU A 226 8.78 4.75 -9.58
N ILE A 227 8.52 6.02 -9.92
CA ILE A 227 9.05 6.65 -11.14
C ILE A 227 10.58 6.68 -11.09
N MET A 228 11.15 7.15 -9.98
CA MET A 228 12.60 7.26 -9.81
C MET A 228 13.27 5.89 -9.90
N ALA A 229 12.72 4.87 -9.23
CA ALA A 229 13.20 3.50 -9.33
C ALA A 229 13.08 2.93 -10.75
N SER A 230 11.99 3.20 -11.47
CA SER A 230 11.82 2.75 -12.86
C SER A 230 12.86 3.36 -13.80
N ILE A 231 13.26 4.61 -13.53
CA ILE A 231 14.35 5.26 -14.25
C ILE A 231 15.69 4.59 -13.89
N GLU A 232 15.97 4.28 -12.63
CA GLU A 232 17.21 3.54 -12.25
C GLU A 232 17.30 2.18 -12.96
N HIS A 233 16.20 1.45 -13.00
CA HIS A 233 16.11 0.14 -13.62
C HIS A 233 15.96 0.18 -15.16
N HIS A 234 15.97 1.36 -15.77
CA HIS A 234 15.85 1.56 -17.22
C HIS A 234 14.55 0.99 -17.81
N ASP A 235 13.47 0.95 -17.03
CA ASP A 235 12.19 0.34 -17.43
C ASP A 235 11.26 1.35 -18.11
N LEU A 236 11.57 1.65 -19.37
CA LEU A 236 10.78 2.55 -20.21
C LEU A 236 9.36 2.02 -20.46
N ASP A 237 9.20 0.70 -20.60
CA ASP A 237 7.92 0.07 -20.89
C ASP A 237 6.94 0.23 -19.73
N PHE A 238 7.43 0.12 -18.50
CA PHE A 238 6.63 0.39 -17.31
C PHE A 238 6.30 1.87 -17.16
N LEU A 239 7.27 2.77 -17.35
CA LEU A 239 7.02 4.22 -17.31
C LEU A 239 5.93 4.66 -18.30
N ASN A 240 5.85 4.03 -19.48
CA ASN A 240 4.78 4.29 -20.45
C ASN A 240 3.38 3.90 -19.95
N LYS A 241 3.28 2.96 -19.01
CA LYS A 241 2.02 2.49 -18.41
C LYS A 241 1.62 3.28 -17.16
N MET A 242 2.56 4.03 -16.57
CA MET A 242 2.31 4.84 -15.38
C MET A 242 1.56 6.13 -15.72
N ARG A 243 0.84 6.66 -14.73
CA ARG A 243 0.13 7.95 -14.85
C ARG A 243 1.07 9.16 -14.81
N LEU A 244 2.24 9.04 -14.19
CA LEU A 244 3.30 10.04 -14.18
C LEU A 244 2.81 11.40 -13.66
N ARG A 245 2.26 11.45 -12.45
CA ARG A 245 1.66 12.69 -11.90
C ARG A 245 2.69 13.62 -11.28
N GLN A 246 3.74 13.08 -10.68
CA GLN A 246 4.72 13.86 -9.92
C GLN A 246 6.02 14.14 -10.70
N LEU A 247 5.94 14.31 -12.02
CA LEU A 247 7.10 14.46 -12.93
C LEU A 247 8.08 15.60 -12.59
N ASN A 248 7.61 16.60 -11.85
CA ASN A 248 8.39 17.79 -11.49
C ASN A 248 8.81 17.81 -10.02
N GLN A 249 8.45 16.78 -9.25
CA GLN A 249 8.85 16.69 -7.86
C GLN A 249 10.36 16.39 -7.77
N ILE A 250 11.08 17.21 -7.01
CA ILE A 250 12.51 17.04 -6.77
C ILE A 250 12.66 16.27 -5.46
N VAL A 251 13.26 15.08 -5.54
CA VAL A 251 13.48 14.19 -4.38
C VAL A 251 14.97 13.89 -4.23
N ILE A 252 15.35 13.39 -3.05
CA ILE A 252 16.71 12.90 -2.81
C ILE A 252 17.00 11.78 -3.82
N ASP A 253 18.13 11.90 -4.51
CA ASP A 253 18.48 11.01 -5.61
C ASP A 253 19.77 10.24 -5.32
N GLU A 254 20.86 10.93 -4.99
CA GLU A 254 22.11 10.29 -4.56
C GLU A 254 22.54 10.86 -3.22
N ILE A 255 22.99 9.98 -2.33
CA ILE A 255 23.67 10.34 -1.09
C ILE A 255 25.14 9.94 -1.26
N GLU A 256 26.05 10.91 -1.14
CA GLU A 256 27.48 10.65 -1.18
C GLU A 256 27.88 9.79 0.04
N PRO A 257 28.59 8.67 -0.17
CA PRO A 257 29.08 7.86 0.93
C PRO A 257 29.95 8.69 1.87
N HIS A 258 29.70 8.58 3.17
CA HIS A 258 30.52 9.16 4.24
C HIS A 258 30.57 10.69 4.34
N THR A 259 29.83 11.44 3.53
CA THR A 259 29.87 12.93 3.55
C THR A 259 28.54 13.59 3.85
N TYR A 260 27.45 12.83 4.07
CA TYR A 260 26.06 13.31 4.26
C TYR A 260 25.53 14.27 3.18
N TYR A 261 26.33 14.54 2.15
CA TYR A 261 25.90 15.34 1.00
C TYR A 261 24.96 14.51 0.15
N PHE A 262 23.94 15.17 -0.38
CA PHE A 262 23.03 14.54 -1.32
C PHE A 262 22.76 15.47 -2.48
N SER A 263 22.49 14.87 -3.63
CA SER A 263 21.87 15.57 -4.75
C SER A 263 20.38 15.25 -4.75
N MET A 264 19.58 16.23 -5.14
CA MET A 264 18.16 16.02 -5.36
C MET A 264 17.85 16.22 -6.83
N CYS A 265 17.04 15.34 -7.41
CA CYS A 265 16.63 15.45 -8.80
C CYS A 265 15.15 15.11 -8.96
N SER A 266 14.56 15.73 -9.98
CA SER A 266 13.32 15.29 -10.60
C SER A 266 13.57 14.05 -11.47
N PRO A 267 12.50 13.33 -11.86
CA PRO A 267 12.57 12.27 -12.86
C PRO A 267 13.35 12.65 -14.12
N LEU A 268 13.10 13.85 -14.67
CA LEU A 268 13.82 14.32 -15.85
C LEU A 268 15.31 14.52 -15.58
N GLY A 269 15.66 15.16 -14.46
CA GLY A 269 17.05 15.37 -14.05
C GLY A 269 17.81 14.06 -13.95
N LYS A 270 17.21 13.06 -13.29
CA LYS A 270 17.78 11.71 -13.16
C LYS A 270 17.97 11.02 -14.51
N ALA A 271 16.97 11.06 -15.39
CA ALA A 271 17.06 10.41 -16.70
C ALA A 271 18.15 11.05 -17.60
N ILE A 272 18.34 12.38 -17.52
CA ILE A 272 19.44 13.06 -18.22
C ILE A 272 20.79 12.56 -17.69
N ARG A 273 20.91 12.47 -16.36
CA ARG A 273 22.11 12.03 -15.65
C ARG A 273 22.55 10.62 -16.04
N LEU A 274 21.58 9.70 -16.11
CA LEU A 274 21.76 8.31 -16.53
C LEU A 274 21.86 8.14 -18.06
N ASN A 275 21.90 9.24 -18.82
CA ASN A 275 22.02 9.24 -20.28
C ASN A 275 20.90 8.46 -21.01
N GLN A 276 19.68 8.47 -20.46
CA GLN A 276 18.54 7.72 -20.99
C GLN A 276 17.71 8.55 -21.97
N PHE A 277 18.19 8.66 -23.22
CA PHE A 277 17.56 9.52 -24.23
C PHE A 277 16.05 9.28 -24.43
N GLN A 278 15.61 8.02 -24.49
CA GLN A 278 14.20 7.69 -24.72
C GLN A 278 13.33 8.07 -23.51
N THR A 279 13.82 7.82 -22.29
CA THR A 279 13.17 8.25 -21.05
C THR A 279 13.07 9.77 -20.98
N VAL A 280 14.14 10.51 -21.31
CA VAL A 280 14.11 11.98 -21.40
C VAL A 280 13.03 12.44 -22.37
N ALA A 281 12.94 11.85 -23.56
CA ALA A 281 11.90 12.19 -24.53
C ALA A 281 10.49 11.90 -24.02
N LEU A 282 10.27 10.75 -23.37
CA LEU A 282 8.99 10.41 -22.75
C LEU A 282 8.58 11.46 -21.71
N LEU A 283 9.48 11.78 -20.76
CA LEU A 283 9.19 12.72 -19.67
C LEU A 283 8.89 14.13 -20.20
N LEU A 284 9.64 14.61 -21.20
CA LEU A 284 9.38 15.89 -21.86
C LEU A 284 8.04 15.89 -22.61
N ASN A 285 7.69 14.81 -23.31
CA ASN A 285 6.39 14.66 -23.97
C ASN A 285 5.23 14.65 -22.96
N LYS A 286 5.49 14.22 -21.73
CA LYS A 286 4.52 14.20 -20.62
C LYS A 286 4.49 15.50 -19.81
N GLY A 287 5.23 16.53 -20.22
CA GLY A 287 5.19 17.85 -19.60
C GLY A 287 6.13 18.04 -18.41
N ALA A 288 7.20 17.26 -18.31
CA ALA A 288 8.26 17.53 -17.33
C ALA A 288 8.90 18.90 -17.57
N SER A 289 9.09 19.67 -16.51
CA SER A 289 9.71 20.99 -16.50
C SER A 289 11.21 20.87 -16.72
N ILE A 290 11.76 21.80 -17.49
CA ILE A 290 13.18 21.88 -17.83
C ILE A 290 13.93 22.95 -17.02
N GLU A 291 13.23 23.80 -16.28
CA GLU A 291 13.80 24.98 -15.62
C GLU A 291 14.60 24.62 -14.37
N LYS A 292 14.04 23.75 -13.52
CA LYS A 292 14.67 23.29 -12.28
C LYS A 292 14.50 21.78 -12.18
N VAL A 293 15.54 21.05 -12.59
CA VAL A 293 15.48 19.58 -12.63
C VAL A 293 16.30 18.93 -11.53
N CYS A 294 17.34 19.59 -11.01
CA CYS A 294 18.13 19.10 -9.88
C CYS A 294 18.56 20.25 -8.95
N ILE A 295 18.90 19.89 -7.72
CA ILE A 295 19.57 20.72 -6.73
C ILE A 295 20.88 20.02 -6.40
N SER A 296 21.99 20.72 -6.65
CA SER A 296 23.33 20.20 -6.36
C SER A 296 23.55 20.07 -4.85
N LYS A 297 24.59 19.36 -4.45
CA LYS A 297 25.00 19.24 -3.04
C LYS A 297 25.34 20.58 -2.36
N PHE A 298 25.55 21.63 -3.15
CA PHE A 298 25.80 23.00 -2.68
C PHE A 298 24.54 23.87 -2.75
N ASN A 299 23.36 23.26 -2.84
CA ASN A 299 22.06 23.92 -2.96
C ASN A 299 21.90 24.79 -4.22
N GLU A 300 22.69 24.54 -5.26
CA GLU A 300 22.56 25.23 -6.54
C GLU A 300 21.46 24.59 -7.38
N GLN A 301 20.51 25.40 -7.84
CA GLN A 301 19.46 24.94 -8.74
C GLN A 301 20.02 24.77 -10.15
N GLN A 302 19.72 23.64 -10.78
CA GLN A 302 20.25 23.29 -12.11
C GLN A 302 19.10 23.00 -13.08
N SER A 303 19.17 23.63 -14.26
CA SER A 303 18.22 23.37 -15.35
C SER A 303 18.56 22.06 -16.07
N ALA A 304 17.62 21.59 -16.90
CA ALA A 304 17.83 20.41 -17.75
C ALA A 304 19.05 20.59 -18.67
N LEU A 305 19.26 21.80 -19.20
CA LEU A 305 20.44 22.12 -20.02
C LEU A 305 21.73 22.06 -19.22
N ASP A 306 21.75 22.58 -18.00
CA ASP A 306 22.95 22.58 -17.15
C ASP A 306 23.37 21.16 -16.80
N ILE A 307 22.40 20.32 -16.40
CA ILE A 307 22.65 18.90 -16.14
C ILE A 307 23.12 18.18 -17.41
N ALA A 308 22.47 18.40 -18.55
CA ALA A 308 22.86 17.73 -19.79
C ALA A 308 24.27 18.14 -20.27
N LYS A 309 24.69 19.39 -20.03
CA LYS A 309 26.07 19.86 -20.26
C LYS A 309 27.05 19.19 -19.31
N LEU A 310 26.74 19.19 -18.00
CA LEU A 310 27.57 18.62 -16.95
C LEU A 310 27.87 17.13 -17.22
N TYR A 311 26.85 16.36 -17.58
CA TYR A 311 26.96 14.93 -17.88
C TYR A 311 27.28 14.63 -19.35
N LYS A 312 27.59 15.66 -20.17
CA LYS A 312 27.97 15.55 -21.58
C LYS A 312 26.98 14.75 -22.44
N ASN A 313 25.69 14.80 -22.09
CA ASN A 313 24.62 14.09 -22.80
C ASN A 313 24.19 14.88 -24.05
N ARG A 314 24.95 14.71 -25.14
CA ARG A 314 24.73 15.45 -26.40
C ARG A 314 23.35 15.24 -27.03
N ARG A 315 22.75 14.06 -26.85
CA ARG A 315 21.42 13.75 -27.42
C ARG A 315 20.31 14.44 -26.62
N ALA A 316 20.39 14.40 -25.29
CA ALA A 316 19.46 15.16 -24.44
C ALA A 316 19.60 16.67 -24.64
N LEU A 317 20.83 17.20 -24.78
CA LEU A 317 21.05 18.62 -25.09
C LEU A 317 20.27 19.08 -26.32
N LYS A 318 20.47 18.39 -27.45
CA LYS A 318 19.75 18.71 -28.70
C LYS A 318 18.23 18.62 -28.54
N LEU A 319 17.76 17.62 -27.80
CA LEU A 319 16.33 17.43 -27.55
C LEU A 319 15.74 18.56 -26.70
N ILE A 320 16.39 18.93 -25.59
CA ILE A 320 15.96 20.01 -24.70
C ILE A 320 16.01 21.36 -25.43
N ASP A 321 17.08 21.63 -26.20
CA ASP A 321 17.18 22.83 -27.04
C ASP A 321 16.03 22.91 -28.04
N SER A 322 15.64 21.79 -28.66
CA SER A 322 14.50 21.75 -29.57
C SER A 322 13.16 22.05 -28.88
N TYR A 323 13.02 21.70 -27.59
CA TYR A 323 11.82 21.99 -26.80
C TYR A 323 11.73 23.45 -26.39
N LEU A 324 12.84 24.07 -26.02
CA LEU A 324 12.92 25.49 -25.67
C LEU A 324 12.58 26.42 -26.85
N ASN A 325 12.85 25.96 -28.06
CA ASN A 325 12.64 26.71 -29.30
C ASN A 325 11.37 26.29 -30.05
N LYS A 326 10.45 25.53 -29.41
CA LYS A 326 9.12 25.30 -29.99
C LYS A 326 8.33 26.62 -29.95
N PRO A 327 7.71 27.04 -31.08
CA PRO A 327 6.98 28.29 -31.18
C PRO A 327 5.74 28.35 -30.29
#